data_AF-A0A1I4P4D7-F1
#
_entry.id   AF-A0A1I4P4D7-F1
#
_cell.length_a   1.000
_cell.length_b   1.000
_cell.length_c   1.000
_cell.angle_alpha   90.00
_cell.angle_beta   90.00
_cell.angle_gamma   90.00
#
_symmetry.space_group_name_H-M   'P 1'
#
loop_
_entity.id
_entity.type
_entity.pdbx_description
1 polymer ?
#
loop_
_entity_poly.entity_id
_entity_poly.type
_entity_poly.pdbx_seq_one_letter_code
_entity_poly.pdbx_strand_id
1 'polypeptide(L)'
;MEYHILSKGHLSAFELKPTPEPTVSAEPDLLLEMTFSPKLFIAPGIAEEMEQLVTFGVEWLDARVDCSPSQPPDEQLKVYENYRMPYIHQAYRLTDQEKQHGRLNWMDAENTEFDFSRLDSIPLEERLIFKLEEDYGLVFIHQSVIDLLKKHVNDVWVRDV
;
A
#
# COMPACT_ATOMS: atom_id res chain seq x y z
N MET A 1 15.65 2.50 10.18
CA MET A 1 14.18 2.56 10.03
C MET A 1 13.72 1.17 9.67
N GLU A 2 12.82 0.59 10.46
CA GLU A 2 12.21 -0.72 10.16
C GLU A 2 10.96 -0.60 9.28
N TYR A 3 10.44 0.62 9.11
CA TYR A 3 9.16 0.86 8.45
C TYR A 3 9.31 1.79 7.25
N HIS A 4 8.53 1.47 6.22
CA HIS A 4 8.36 2.24 4.99
C HIS A 4 6.99 2.89 4.96
N ILE A 5 6.94 4.14 4.53
CA ILE A 5 5.70 4.92 4.49
C ILE A 5 5.22 4.99 3.05
N LEU A 6 4.04 4.41 2.79
CA LEU A 6 3.32 4.56 1.55
C LEU A 6 2.26 5.66 1.71
N SER A 7 2.40 6.73 0.94
CA SER A 7 1.44 7.84 0.89
C SER A 7 1.51 8.57 -0.43
N LYS A 8 0.44 9.29 -0.79
CA LYS A 8 0.38 10.07 -2.04
C LYS A 8 1.48 11.13 -2.12
N GLY A 9 1.85 11.72 -0.98
CA GLY A 9 2.90 12.74 -0.90
C GLY A 9 4.34 12.19 -0.85
N HIS A 10 4.51 10.89 -0.60
CA HIS A 10 5.83 10.29 -0.31
C HIS A 10 6.14 9.06 -1.19
N LEU A 11 5.55 8.99 -2.39
CA LEU A 11 5.75 7.85 -3.29
C LEU A 11 7.18 7.77 -3.85
N SER A 12 7.83 8.92 -4.11
CA SER A 12 9.18 8.97 -4.69
C SER A 12 10.25 8.30 -3.81
N ALA A 13 9.99 8.23 -2.50
CA ALA A 13 10.86 7.61 -1.51
C ALA A 13 10.43 6.18 -1.16
N PHE A 14 9.33 5.67 -1.73
CA PHE A 14 8.91 4.28 -1.53
C PHE A 14 9.89 3.32 -2.22
N GLU A 15 10.25 2.23 -1.54
CA GLU A 15 11.35 1.36 -2.00
C GLU A 15 11.05 0.60 -3.29
N LEU A 16 9.78 0.36 -3.59
CA LEU A 16 9.34 -0.25 -4.84
C LEU A 16 9.12 0.86 -5.85
N LYS A 17 10.04 0.97 -6.81
CA LYS A 17 9.98 2.01 -7.83
C LYS A 17 8.97 1.61 -8.91
N PRO A 18 8.13 2.56 -9.36
CA PRO A 18 7.27 2.34 -10.52
C PRO A 18 8.12 1.96 -11.72
N THR A 19 7.68 0.95 -12.45
CA THR A 19 8.27 0.61 -13.74
C THR A 19 7.78 1.64 -14.78
N PRO A 20 8.62 2.01 -15.76
CA PRO A 20 8.13 2.77 -16.91
C PRO A 20 6.97 2.03 -17.58
N GLU A 21 6.01 2.77 -18.15
CA GLU A 21 4.85 2.16 -18.83
C GLU A 21 5.30 1.03 -19.75
N PRO A 22 4.82 -0.20 -19.55
CA PRO A 22 5.34 -1.34 -20.26
C PRO A 22 4.98 -1.23 -21.74
N THR A 23 5.96 -1.53 -22.59
CA THR A 23 5.83 -1.53 -24.06
C THR A 23 4.97 -2.69 -24.57
N VAL A 24 4.66 -3.65 -23.70
CA VAL A 24 3.79 -4.80 -23.94
C VAL A 24 2.74 -4.83 -22.82
N SER A 25 1.50 -5.18 -23.16
CA SER A 25 0.36 -5.25 -22.24
C SER A 25 0.46 -6.42 -21.25
N ALA A 26 1.48 -6.44 -20.40
CA ALA A 26 1.54 -7.34 -19.25
C ALA A 26 0.80 -6.71 -18.06
N GLU A 27 0.23 -7.54 -17.19
CA GLU A 27 -0.41 -7.10 -15.94
C GLU A 27 0.69 -6.86 -14.88
N PRO A 28 0.56 -5.84 -14.01
CA PRO A 28 1.57 -5.58 -12.99
C PRO A 28 1.58 -6.61 -11.86
N ASP A 29 2.76 -6.93 -11.33
CA ASP A 29 2.89 -7.77 -10.14
C ASP A 29 2.29 -7.08 -8.90
N LEU A 30 2.46 -5.75 -8.83
CA LEU A 30 1.94 -4.90 -7.78
C LEU A 30 1.37 -3.61 -8.37
N LEU A 31 0.14 -3.29 -8.00
CA LEU A 31 -0.48 -2.02 -8.32
C LEU A 31 -0.74 -1.22 -7.05
N LEU A 32 -0.26 0.03 -7.05
CA LEU A 32 -0.48 1.00 -5.98
C LEU A 32 -1.50 2.03 -6.45
N GLU A 33 -2.65 2.10 -5.77
CA GLU A 33 -3.61 3.17 -5.96
C GLU A 33 -3.41 4.25 -4.89
N MET A 34 -2.90 5.40 -5.32
CA MET A 34 -2.59 6.53 -4.45
C MET A 34 -3.81 7.39 -4.19
N THR A 35 -4.80 6.83 -3.50
CA THR A 35 -6.01 7.55 -3.06
C THR A 35 -5.79 8.26 -1.71
N PHE A 36 -6.86 8.78 -1.11
CA PHE A 36 -6.84 9.28 0.28
C PHE A 36 -6.45 8.21 1.32
N SER A 37 -6.56 6.93 0.97
CA SER A 37 -6.06 5.81 1.76
C SER A 37 -5.41 4.86 0.76
N PRO A 38 -4.08 4.89 0.60
CA PRO A 38 -3.39 4.07 -0.39
C PRO A 38 -3.82 2.61 -0.34
N LYS A 39 -4.00 2.00 -1.51
CA LYS A 39 -4.36 0.59 -1.65
C LYS A 39 -3.29 -0.15 -2.42
N LEU A 40 -3.07 -1.41 -2.03
CA LEU A 40 -2.16 -2.33 -2.69
C LEU A 40 -2.99 -3.42 -3.34
N PHE A 41 -2.75 -3.67 -4.62
CA PHE A 41 -3.33 -4.80 -5.34
C PHE A 41 -2.17 -5.70 -5.77
N ILE A 42 -2.18 -6.93 -5.30
CA ILE A 42 -1.07 -7.87 -5.45
C ILE A 42 -1.52 -9.02 -6.36
N ALA A 43 -0.68 -9.36 -7.34
CA ALA A 43 -0.93 -10.51 -8.20
C ALA A 43 -1.03 -11.82 -7.37
N PRO A 44 -1.89 -12.76 -7.75
CA PRO A 44 -2.27 -13.89 -6.90
C PRO A 44 -1.08 -14.77 -6.46
N GLY A 45 -0.13 -15.06 -7.35
CA GLY A 45 1.05 -15.86 -7.01
C GLY A 45 1.98 -15.23 -5.97
N ILE A 46 1.97 -13.90 -5.84
CA ILE A 46 2.73 -13.17 -4.83
C ILE A 46 1.90 -13.02 -3.55
N ALA A 47 0.59 -12.81 -3.72
CA ALA A 47 -0.35 -12.67 -2.62
C ALA A 47 -0.39 -13.90 -1.72
N GLU A 48 -0.30 -15.11 -2.28
CA GLU A 48 -0.27 -16.35 -1.49
C GLU A 48 0.86 -16.38 -0.44
N GLU A 49 2.03 -15.83 -0.77
CA GLU A 49 3.15 -15.72 0.18
C GLU A 49 2.93 -14.58 1.18
N MET A 50 2.38 -13.46 0.71
CA MET A 50 2.07 -12.29 1.54
C MET A 50 0.99 -12.58 2.59
N GLU A 51 -0.02 -13.37 2.24
CA GLU A 51 -1.12 -13.77 3.13
C GLU A 51 -0.63 -14.64 4.30
N GLN A 52 0.42 -15.44 4.08
CA GLN A 52 1.03 -16.25 5.13
C GLN A 52 1.85 -15.39 6.11
N LEU A 53 2.47 -14.32 5.60
CA LEU A 53 3.27 -13.40 6.40
C LEU A 53 2.39 -12.40 7.17
N VAL A 54 1.43 -11.76 6.48
CA VAL A 54 0.58 -10.70 7.01
C VAL A 54 -0.82 -11.25 7.27
N THR A 55 -0.97 -11.87 8.44
CA THR A 55 -2.22 -12.51 8.88
C THR A 55 -3.04 -11.64 9.84
N PHE A 56 -2.39 -10.71 10.54
CA PHE A 56 -3.02 -9.85 11.53
C PHE A 56 -3.28 -8.44 10.97
N GLY A 57 -4.33 -7.79 11.47
CA GLY A 57 -4.62 -6.39 11.17
C GLY A 57 -5.16 -6.11 9.76
N VAL A 58 -5.32 -7.16 8.94
CA VAL A 58 -5.77 -7.07 7.55
C VAL A 58 -6.86 -8.10 7.24
N GLU A 59 -7.77 -7.76 6.34
CA GLU A 59 -8.66 -8.68 5.65
C GLU A 59 -8.22 -8.77 4.19
N TRP A 60 -7.99 -9.97 3.67
CA TRP A 60 -7.56 -10.16 2.28
C TRP A 60 -8.77 -10.33 1.35
N LEU A 61 -8.96 -9.37 0.47
CA LEU A 61 -10.12 -9.28 -0.42
C LEU A 61 -9.74 -9.64 -1.85
N ASP A 62 -10.64 -10.35 -2.54
CA ASP A 62 -10.58 -10.49 -3.99
C ASP A 62 -10.86 -9.13 -4.63
N ALA A 63 -9.99 -8.74 -5.55
CA ALA A 63 -10.05 -7.46 -6.21
C ALA A 63 -10.06 -7.62 -7.73
N ARG A 64 -10.98 -6.88 -8.35
CA ARG A 64 -11.01 -6.64 -9.79
C ARG A 64 -10.57 -5.20 -10.01
N VAL A 65 -9.49 -5.01 -10.76
CA VAL A 65 -8.90 -3.69 -10.97
C VAL A 65 -9.17 -3.24 -12.39
N ASP A 66 -9.96 -2.19 -12.53
CA ASP A 66 -10.15 -1.50 -13.80
C ASP A 66 -9.05 -0.46 -14.01
N CYS A 67 -8.24 -0.64 -15.04
CA CYS A 67 -7.16 0.26 -15.46
C CYS A 67 -7.51 0.96 -16.78
N SER A 68 -8.77 0.93 -17.20
CA SER A 68 -9.20 1.48 -18.47
C SER A 68 -9.20 3.01 -18.44
N PRO A 69 -8.94 3.69 -19.58
CA PRO A 69 -9.16 5.12 -19.68
C PRO A 69 -10.63 5.48 -19.41
N SER A 70 -10.92 6.73 -19.03
CA SER A 70 -12.31 7.17 -18.83
C SER A 70 -13.14 7.00 -20.10
N GLN A 71 -14.26 6.27 -20.00
CA GLN A 71 -15.12 5.87 -21.14
C GLN A 71 -14.34 5.09 -22.22
N PRO A 72 -13.79 3.91 -21.88
CA PRO A 72 -13.01 3.13 -22.83
C PRO A 72 -13.95 2.49 -23.88
N PRO A 73 -13.56 2.44 -25.16
CA PRO A 73 -14.14 1.44 -26.07
C PRO A 73 -13.74 0.03 -25.60
N ASP A 74 -14.53 -1.00 -25.94
CA ASP A 74 -14.34 -2.38 -25.44
C ASP A 74 -12.91 -2.91 -25.67
N GLU A 75 -12.27 -2.53 -26.78
CA GLU A 75 -10.90 -2.91 -27.16
C GLU A 75 -9.80 -2.28 -26.27
N GLN A 76 -10.16 -1.30 -25.43
CA GLN A 76 -9.28 -0.61 -24.50
C GLN A 76 -9.63 -0.91 -23.03
N LEU A 77 -10.58 -1.83 -22.78
CA LEU A 77 -10.85 -2.33 -21.43
C LEU A 77 -9.61 -3.06 -20.91
N LYS A 78 -9.01 -2.51 -19.85
CA LYS A 78 -7.87 -3.10 -19.15
C LYS A 78 -8.31 -3.47 -17.75
N VAL A 79 -9.09 -4.54 -17.66
CA VAL A 79 -9.58 -5.03 -16.37
C VAL A 79 -8.80 -6.28 -16.00
N TYR A 80 -8.12 -6.22 -14.87
CA TYR A 80 -7.36 -7.33 -14.32
C TYR A 80 -8.12 -7.97 -13.17
N GLU A 81 -8.20 -9.29 -13.19
CA GLU A 81 -8.97 -10.09 -12.23
C GLU A 81 -8.02 -10.86 -11.30
N ASN A 82 -8.57 -11.35 -10.18
CA ASN A 82 -7.86 -12.22 -9.23
C ASN A 82 -6.69 -11.55 -8.49
N TYR A 83 -6.67 -10.22 -8.43
CA TYR A 83 -5.76 -9.53 -7.52
C TYR A 83 -6.24 -9.71 -6.09
N ARG A 84 -5.30 -9.68 -5.15
CA ARG A 84 -5.58 -9.71 -3.73
C ARG A 84 -5.23 -8.35 -3.13
N MET A 85 -6.15 -7.81 -2.35
CA MET A 85 -5.99 -6.51 -1.70
C MET A 85 -6.02 -6.70 -0.18
N PRO A 86 -4.94 -6.36 0.55
CA PRO A 86 -4.99 -6.31 2.00
C PRO A 86 -5.80 -5.08 2.43
N TYR A 87 -7.02 -5.31 2.90
CA TYR A 87 -7.83 -4.29 3.55
C TYR A 87 -7.37 -4.11 5.00
N ILE A 88 -6.57 -3.06 5.22
CA ILE A 88 -5.92 -2.81 6.51
C ILE A 88 -6.91 -2.16 7.48
N HIS A 89 -7.23 -2.87 8.56
CA HIS A 89 -8.03 -2.40 9.69
C HIS A 89 -7.17 -1.83 10.81
N GLN A 90 -5.96 -2.36 10.97
CA GLN A 90 -5.08 -1.97 12.06
C GLN A 90 -4.61 -0.53 11.87
N ALA A 91 -4.74 0.25 12.93
CA ALA A 91 -4.16 1.58 13.01
C ALA A 91 -3.43 1.73 14.35
N TYR A 92 -2.36 2.54 14.34
CA TYR A 92 -1.64 2.91 15.55
C TYR A 92 -1.37 4.40 15.58
N ARG A 93 -1.30 4.94 16.79
CA ARG A 93 -0.91 6.32 17.04
C ARG A 93 0.60 6.43 17.20
N LEU A 94 1.25 7.17 16.33
CA LEU A 94 2.72 7.36 16.35
C LEU A 94 3.14 8.80 16.66
N THR A 95 2.19 9.71 16.88
CA THR A 95 2.47 11.11 17.18
C THR A 95 1.56 11.64 18.28
N ASP A 96 1.89 12.80 18.83
CA ASP A 96 0.98 13.53 19.72
C ASP A 96 0.08 14.51 18.98
N GLN A 97 0.16 14.55 17.64
CA GLN A 97 -0.70 15.43 16.85
C GLN A 97 -2.15 14.96 16.91
N GLU A 98 -3.09 15.92 16.85
CA GLU A 98 -4.52 15.61 16.82
C GLU A 98 -4.98 15.34 15.38
N LYS A 99 -5.82 14.31 15.23
CA LYS A 99 -6.48 13.98 13.97
C LYS A 99 -7.26 15.18 13.44
N GLN A 100 -6.90 15.66 12.24
CA GLN A 100 -7.57 16.79 11.62
C GLN A 100 -8.85 16.34 10.89
N HIS A 101 -10.00 16.51 11.55
CA HIS A 101 -11.29 16.17 10.95
C HIS A 101 -11.55 16.98 9.66
N GLY A 102 -11.91 16.29 8.58
CA GLY A 102 -12.22 16.92 7.29
C GLY A 102 -10.98 17.30 6.45
N ARG A 103 -9.77 17.02 6.92
CA ARG A 103 -8.53 17.13 6.12
C ARG A 103 -7.95 15.74 5.89
N LEU A 104 -7.82 15.36 4.63
CA LEU A 104 -7.21 14.09 4.21
C LEU A 104 -5.74 14.34 3.87
N ASN A 105 -4.87 13.38 4.17
CA ASN A 105 -3.44 13.40 3.81
C ASN A 105 -2.76 14.71 4.23
N TRP A 106 -3.07 15.16 5.45
CA TRP A 106 -2.68 16.46 5.96
C TRP A 106 -1.31 16.43 6.63
N MET A 107 -0.85 15.25 7.04
CA MET A 107 0.46 15.07 7.65
C MET A 107 1.56 14.99 6.58
N ASP A 108 2.60 15.78 6.79
CA ASP A 108 3.81 15.71 5.98
C ASP A 108 4.72 14.60 6.54
N ALA A 109 4.75 13.46 5.86
CA ALA A 109 5.52 12.30 6.29
C ALA A 109 7.04 12.54 6.30
N GLU A 110 7.56 13.49 5.52
CA GLU A 110 9.01 13.78 5.47
C GLU A 110 9.46 14.59 6.68
N ASN A 111 8.59 15.49 7.15
CA ASN A 111 8.89 16.43 8.23
C ASN A 111 8.27 16.03 9.57
N THR A 112 7.49 14.94 9.62
CA THR A 112 6.89 14.42 10.85
C THR A 112 7.81 13.41 11.52
N GLU A 113 8.07 13.61 12.81
CA GLU A 113 8.74 12.62 13.64
C GLU A 113 7.72 11.58 14.16
N PHE A 114 7.93 10.31 13.80
CA PHE A 114 7.10 9.19 14.23
C PHE A 114 7.77 8.44 15.38
N ASP A 115 7.07 8.32 16.51
CA ASP A 115 7.52 7.63 17.71
C ASP A 115 7.16 6.14 17.64
N PHE A 116 8.06 5.35 17.05
CA PHE A 116 7.90 3.90 16.92
C PHE A 116 8.02 3.14 18.25
N SER A 117 8.53 3.76 19.33
CA SER A 117 8.61 3.10 20.65
C SER A 117 7.21 2.78 21.22
N ARG A 118 6.18 3.48 20.73
CA ARG A 118 4.77 3.18 21.01
C ARG A 118 4.33 1.80 20.54
N LEU A 119 5.12 1.17 19.68
CA LEU A 119 4.87 -0.17 19.15
C LEU A 119 5.64 -1.26 19.90
N ASP A 120 6.50 -0.93 20.86
CA ASP A 120 7.40 -1.91 21.52
C ASP A 120 6.65 -3.01 22.26
N SER A 121 5.45 -2.70 22.79
CA SER A 121 4.60 -3.69 23.46
C SER A 121 3.74 -4.52 22.52
N ILE A 122 3.74 -4.20 21.22
CA ILE A 122 2.91 -4.85 20.21
C ILE A 122 3.76 -5.89 19.46
N PRO A 123 3.33 -7.17 19.39
CA PRO A 123 4.02 -8.20 18.63
C PRO A 123 4.24 -7.78 17.17
N LEU A 124 5.39 -8.11 16.60
CA LEU A 124 5.77 -7.68 15.25
C LEU A 124 4.72 -8.11 14.20
N GLU A 125 4.16 -9.31 14.37
CA GLU A 125 3.18 -9.92 13.48
C GLU A 125 1.90 -9.07 13.35
N GLU A 126 1.53 -8.33 14.41
CA GLU A 126 0.36 -7.45 14.44
C GLU A 126 0.62 -6.07 13.81
N ARG A 127 1.90 -5.72 13.60
CA ARG A 127 2.34 -4.42 13.10
C ARG A 127 3.18 -4.51 11.83
N LEU A 128 2.94 -5.54 11.01
CA LEU A 128 3.61 -5.70 9.71
C LEU A 128 3.10 -4.70 8.67
N ILE A 129 1.79 -4.44 8.65
CA ILE A 129 1.16 -3.40 7.84
C ILE A 129 0.06 -2.73 8.68
N PHE A 130 0.09 -1.41 8.79
CA PHE A 130 -0.92 -0.66 9.53
C PHE A 130 -1.08 0.76 8.99
N LYS A 131 -2.18 1.42 9.39
CA LYS A 131 -2.44 2.84 9.09
C LYS A 131 -2.08 3.74 10.28
N LEU A 132 -1.76 5.00 10.02
CA LEU A 132 -1.66 5.97 11.10
C LEU A 132 -3.06 6.39 11.58
N GLU A 133 -3.33 6.36 12.88
CA GLU A 133 -4.62 6.77 13.44
C GLU A 133 -4.98 8.24 13.11
N GLU A 134 -3.95 9.09 13.13
CA GLU A 134 -4.03 10.54 12.91
C GLU A 134 -4.27 10.90 11.43
N ASP A 135 -3.82 10.06 10.50
CA ASP A 135 -3.96 10.25 9.06
C ASP A 135 -3.96 8.91 8.29
N TYR A 136 -5.14 8.45 7.86
CA TYR A 136 -5.27 7.21 7.10
C TYR A 136 -4.67 7.26 5.68
N GLY A 137 -4.17 8.42 5.26
CA GLY A 137 -3.35 8.59 4.07
C GLY A 137 -1.94 8.01 4.18
N LEU A 138 -1.51 7.68 5.40
CA LEU A 138 -0.20 7.10 5.68
C LEU A 138 -0.35 5.63 6.04
N VAL A 139 0.21 4.76 5.19
CA VAL A 139 0.32 3.32 5.42
C VAL A 139 1.77 2.99 5.76
N PHE A 140 1.98 2.33 6.87
CA PHE A 140 3.28 1.89 7.36
C PHE A 140 3.45 0.40 7.05
N ILE A 141 4.55 0.06 6.39
CA ILE A 141 4.86 -1.29 5.93
C ILE A 141 6.23 -1.68 6.48
N HIS A 142 6.29 -2.75 7.28
CA HIS A 142 7.54 -3.23 7.86
C HIS A 142 8.51 -3.76 6.78
N GLN A 143 9.82 -3.65 7.02
CA GLN A 143 10.87 -4.06 6.10
C GLN A 143 10.71 -5.51 5.63
N SER A 144 10.29 -6.44 6.51
CA SER A 144 10.09 -7.85 6.13
C SER A 144 9.05 -8.04 5.02
N VAL A 145 8.01 -7.21 5.01
CA VAL A 145 6.98 -7.20 3.97
C VAL A 145 7.56 -6.65 2.67
N ILE A 146 8.32 -5.54 2.75
CA ILE A 146 9.00 -4.97 1.59
C ILE A 146 10.04 -5.94 0.99
N ASP A 147 10.79 -6.64 1.83
CA ASP A 147 11.78 -7.63 1.40
C ASP A 147 11.11 -8.81 0.70
N LEU A 148 9.91 -9.22 1.14
CA LEU A 148 9.13 -10.22 0.42
C LEU A 148 8.69 -9.67 -0.94
N LEU A 149 8.06 -8.49 -0.97
CA LEU A 149 7.64 -7.87 -2.23
C LEU A 149 8.80 -7.74 -3.21
N LYS A 150 9.98 -7.26 -2.79
CA LYS A 150 11.18 -7.12 -3.64
C LYS A 150 11.68 -8.44 -4.26
N LYS A 151 11.38 -9.59 -3.67
CA LYS A 151 11.79 -10.89 -4.22
C LYS A 151 10.92 -11.33 -5.38
N HIS A 152 9.64 -10.95 -5.39
CA HIS A 152 8.65 -11.49 -6.32
C HIS A 152 8.09 -10.43 -7.28
N VAL A 153 8.06 -9.17 -6.87
CA VAL A 153 7.53 -8.05 -7.66
C VAL A 153 8.62 -7.52 -8.60
N ASN A 154 8.36 -7.63 -9.90
CA ASN A 154 9.21 -7.09 -10.96
C ASN A 154 8.56 -5.86 -11.62
N ASP A 155 7.23 -5.84 -11.72
CA ASP A 155 6.48 -4.74 -12.31
C ASP A 155 5.55 -4.06 -11.28
N VAL A 156 5.80 -2.77 -11.05
CA VAL A 156 5.00 -1.94 -10.14
C VAL A 156 4.32 -0.85 -10.94
N TRP A 157 2.99 -0.86 -10.93
CA TRP A 157 2.21 0.25 -11.48
C TRP A 157 1.74 1.14 -10.35
N VAL A 158 1.75 2.44 -10.60
CA VAL A 158 1.19 3.42 -9.68
C VAL A 158 0.16 4.23 -10.43
N ARG A 159 -1.04 4.34 -9.85
CA ARG A 159 -2.05 5.27 -10.31
C ARG A 159 -2.36 6.31 -9.26
N ASP A 160 -2.60 7.52 -9.74
CA ASP A 160 -3.25 8.57 -8.97
C ASP A 160 -4.73 8.61 -9.39
N VAL A 161 -5.65 8.48 -8.43
CA VAL A 161 -7.11 8.44 -8.65
C VAL A 161 -7.79 9.58 -7.93
#